data_AF-A0A6C0CWT7-F1
#
_entry.id   AF-A0A6C0CWT7-F1
#
_cell.length_a   1.000
_cell.length_b   1.000
_cell.length_c   1.000
_cell.angle_alpha   90.00
_cell.angle_beta   90.00
_cell.angle_gamma   90.00
#
_symmetry.space_group_name_H-M   'P 1'
#
loop_
_entity.id
_entity.type
_entity.pdbx_description
1 polymer ?
#
loop_
_entity_poly.entity_id
_entity_poly.type
_entity_poly.pdbx_seq_one_letter_code
_entity_poly.pdbx_strand_id
1 'polypeptide(L)'
;MDNNTNNNMNNNDIFNNAFNDSYNTVKKLYKDVGFIDQYGGDVFLCFIYFLIPIFIFLYFKTIKDLQPIKDDWANQRCKPTVIPFAGFINKPDNMTVAEFTQQNFTFCIQSILVSMSSFALQPLTFLTSSLSSIYGDLSGSIDSSRTLITNIRTNMANITNQILNRIMNFTVPVTKMIIGFNDLVKKVVAILTSGLYTSLSTYYALKAFLGALVQLIIYVLISAVAVIISLWLVPVTWPMAITGTAIFSAVSISLAIFLVFLTQVLHIKTSGFKIPKVPSKPKIRVCFDKNTMMKMADRTMKKISEIKIGDELWCDGDKKNRVTSKLKLLAINNKMYQLGDVIVSGTHRVRHDGVWIFVNKHPHAIPVENYDEPVIYCLNTTCKEFTIGDYIFSDWDEITEENYIAINNYLKSNNADYKEKDLDKTDIHKLFDMGFDEYTYIHLKDRKIAKISCVKLGDILKNGEKVYGLVEILNSDSLAESKKLYHLLTDKNSFYLNGIQIGDYNSLIDKCYI
;
A
#
# COMPACT_ATOMS: atom_id res chain seq x y z
N MET A 1 9.94 -123.25 80.04
CA MET A 1 9.03 -122.76 79.00
C MET A 1 9.80 -121.82 78.11
N ASP A 2 9.95 -122.23 76.86
CA ASP A 2 9.79 -121.42 75.66
C ASP A 2 10.54 -120.10 75.48
N ASN A 3 11.48 -120.18 74.52
CA ASN A 3 11.49 -119.40 73.28
C ASN A 3 12.26 -118.07 73.16
N ASN A 4 13.28 -118.20 72.30
CA ASN A 4 13.56 -117.39 71.10
C ASN A 4 14.38 -116.08 71.16
N THR A 5 15.39 -116.11 70.27
CA THR A 5 15.91 -114.99 69.46
C THR A 5 16.34 -113.71 70.17
N ASN A 6 17.65 -113.55 70.41
CA ASN A 6 18.51 -112.76 69.53
C ASN A 6 19.98 -112.71 69.97
N ASN A 7 20.86 -112.55 68.96
CA ASN A 7 22.23 -112.02 68.97
C ASN A 7 23.02 -111.92 70.29
N ASN A 8 24.16 -112.61 70.34
CA ASN A 8 25.44 -112.02 70.77
C ASN A 8 26.61 -112.81 70.18
N MET A 9 27.57 -112.12 69.54
CA MET A 9 28.85 -112.72 69.14
C MET A 9 29.61 -113.19 70.38
N ASN A 10 30.25 -114.36 70.29
CA ASN A 10 30.93 -114.96 71.42
C ASN A 10 32.35 -114.36 71.56
N ASN A 11 32.88 -114.29 72.79
CA ASN A 11 34.11 -113.53 73.10
C ASN A 11 35.35 -113.92 72.27
N ASN A 12 35.41 -115.14 71.72
CA ASN A 12 36.52 -115.60 70.89
C ASN A 12 36.63 -114.83 69.56
N ASP A 13 35.53 -114.41 68.96
CA ASP A 13 35.54 -113.62 67.72
C ASP A 13 36.01 -112.18 68.01
N ILE A 14 35.61 -111.63 69.16
CA ILE A 14 36.06 -110.31 69.64
C ILE A 14 37.57 -110.34 69.93
N PHE A 15 38.07 -111.38 70.61
CA PHE A 15 39.49 -111.50 70.91
C PHE A 15 40.34 -111.69 69.65
N ASN A 16 39.92 -112.56 68.71
CA ASN A 16 40.65 -112.77 67.47
C ASN A 16 40.68 -111.50 66.59
N ASN A 17 39.58 -110.76 66.49
CA ASN A 17 39.55 -109.50 65.76
C ASN A 17 40.43 -108.43 66.43
N ALA A 18 40.33 -108.27 67.75
CA ALA A 18 41.18 -107.32 68.51
C ALA A 18 42.67 -107.65 68.40
N PHE A 19 43.05 -108.93 68.41
CA PHE A 19 44.43 -109.37 68.21
C PHE A 19 44.92 -109.10 66.78
N ASN A 20 44.11 -109.41 65.76
CA ASN A 20 44.46 -109.14 64.36
C ASN A 20 44.58 -107.65 64.08
N ASP A 21 43.68 -106.81 64.60
CA ASP A 21 43.76 -105.35 64.46
C ASP A 21 44.98 -104.77 65.18
N SER A 22 45.32 -105.29 66.37
CA SER A 22 46.54 -104.90 67.09
C SER A 22 47.80 -105.28 66.30
N TYR A 23 47.88 -106.52 65.81
CA TYR A 23 48.99 -107.00 64.98
C TYR A 23 49.12 -106.20 63.67
N ASN A 24 48.00 -105.97 62.97
CA ASN A 24 47.99 -105.18 61.74
C ASN A 24 48.36 -103.72 61.99
N THR A 25 47.94 -103.12 63.10
CA THR A 25 48.29 -101.73 63.47
C THR A 25 49.79 -101.60 63.73
N VAL A 26 50.38 -102.49 64.53
CA VAL A 26 51.84 -102.52 64.77
C VAL A 26 52.59 -102.78 63.46
N LYS A 27 52.14 -103.74 62.65
CA LYS A 27 52.74 -104.03 61.34
C LYS A 27 52.67 -102.86 60.37
N LYS A 28 51.64 -102.01 60.46
CA LYS A 28 51.46 -100.82 59.63
C LYS A 28 52.35 -99.65 60.10
N LEU A 29 52.58 -99.52 61.40
CA LEU A 29 53.50 -98.51 61.97
C LEU A 29 54.96 -98.69 61.53
N TYR A 30 55.40 -99.93 61.27
CA TYR A 30 56.78 -100.25 60.87
C TYR A 30 56.97 -100.63 59.40
N LYS A 31 55.93 -100.49 58.55
CA LYS A 31 55.99 -100.98 57.17
C LYS A 31 56.74 -100.07 56.20
N ASP A 32 56.63 -98.75 56.41
CA ASP A 32 57.02 -97.72 55.44
C ASP A 32 58.02 -96.69 56.02
N VAL A 33 58.69 -97.01 57.14
CA VAL A 33 59.65 -96.10 57.78
C VAL A 33 61.00 -96.17 57.05
N GLY A 34 61.42 -95.09 56.40
CA GLY A 34 62.70 -95.02 55.71
C GLY A 34 63.90 -94.88 56.66
N PHE A 35 65.11 -95.16 56.16
CA PHE A 35 66.34 -95.00 56.95
C PHE A 35 66.52 -93.59 57.51
N ILE A 36 66.14 -92.55 56.75
CA ILE A 36 66.20 -91.15 57.18
C ILE A 36 65.06 -90.79 58.15
N ASP A 37 63.91 -91.47 58.11
CA ASP A 37 62.82 -91.21 59.06
C ASP A 37 63.13 -91.83 60.44
N GLN A 38 63.83 -92.97 60.47
CA GLN A 38 64.24 -93.63 61.70
C GLN A 38 65.56 -93.08 62.28
N TYR A 39 66.55 -92.80 61.42
CA TYR A 39 67.90 -92.39 61.82
C TYR A 39 68.29 -90.98 61.37
N GLY A 40 67.36 -90.16 60.86
CA GLY A 40 67.67 -88.82 60.35
C GLY A 40 68.29 -87.89 61.39
N GLY A 41 67.87 -88.02 62.65
CA GLY A 41 68.51 -87.35 63.79
C GLY A 41 69.96 -87.80 63.98
N ASP A 42 70.21 -89.10 63.96
CA ASP A 42 71.56 -89.67 64.09
C ASP A 42 72.45 -89.33 62.89
N VAL A 43 71.90 -89.31 61.66
CA VAL A 43 72.60 -88.90 60.43
C VAL A 43 72.94 -87.40 60.47
N PHE A 44 72.03 -86.55 60.92
CA PHE A 44 72.27 -85.11 61.08
C PHE A 44 73.30 -84.82 62.18
N LEU A 45 73.21 -85.50 63.31
CA LEU A 45 74.21 -85.43 64.38
C LEU A 45 75.56 -85.95 63.89
N CYS A 46 75.60 -87.07 63.17
CA CYS A 46 76.81 -87.62 62.56
C CYS A 46 77.45 -86.63 61.57
N PHE A 47 76.65 -85.97 60.73
CA PHE A 47 77.13 -84.91 59.84
C PHE A 47 77.70 -83.72 60.61
N ILE A 48 77.07 -83.27 61.71
CA ILE A 48 77.63 -82.25 62.60
C ILE A 48 78.95 -82.73 63.25
N TYR A 49 79.01 -83.97 63.73
CA TYR A 49 80.22 -84.56 64.30
C TYR A 49 81.36 -84.68 63.28
N PHE A 50 81.07 -84.86 61.99
CA PHE A 50 82.07 -84.78 60.92
C PHE A 50 82.45 -83.33 60.56
N LEU A 51 81.53 -82.37 60.67
CA LEU A 51 81.85 -80.96 60.46
C LEU A 51 82.80 -80.40 61.53
N ILE A 52 82.68 -80.81 62.80
CA ILE A 52 83.56 -80.32 63.88
C ILE A 52 85.07 -80.49 63.56
N PRO A 53 85.61 -81.69 63.24
CA PRO A 53 87.01 -81.84 62.88
C PRO A 53 87.37 -81.15 61.56
N ILE A 54 86.43 -81.00 60.61
CA ILE A 54 86.66 -80.23 59.37
C ILE A 54 86.84 -78.74 59.70
N PHE A 55 85.97 -78.15 60.52
CA PHE A 55 86.10 -76.75 60.95
C PHE A 55 87.37 -76.53 61.77
N ILE A 56 87.73 -77.46 62.67
CA ILE A 56 88.99 -77.40 63.43
C ILE A 56 90.20 -77.48 62.49
N PHE A 57 90.20 -78.39 61.51
CA PHE A 57 91.26 -78.49 60.51
C PHE A 57 91.37 -77.22 59.65
N LEU A 58 90.25 -76.70 59.16
CA LEU A 58 90.22 -75.47 58.37
C LEU A 58 90.68 -74.26 59.19
N TYR A 59 90.30 -74.18 60.47
CA TYR A 59 90.78 -73.16 61.39
C TYR A 59 92.31 -73.22 61.54
N PHE A 60 92.88 -74.37 61.89
CA PHE A 60 94.33 -74.50 62.04
C PHE A 60 95.09 -74.27 60.73
N LYS A 61 94.55 -74.70 59.58
CA LYS A 61 95.10 -74.41 58.26
C LYS A 61 95.14 -72.90 57.98
N THR A 62 94.02 -72.22 58.18
CA THR A 62 93.89 -70.78 57.91
C THR A 62 94.68 -69.92 58.90
N ILE A 63 94.87 -70.37 60.15
CA ILE A 63 95.76 -69.71 61.13
C ILE A 63 97.25 -69.97 60.81
N LYS A 64 97.62 -71.16 60.29
CA LYS A 64 98.98 -71.43 59.82
C LYS A 64 99.37 -70.49 58.67
N ASP A 65 98.48 -70.31 57.71
CA ASP A 65 98.70 -69.50 56.50
C ASP A 65 98.23 -68.02 56.68
N LEU A 66 98.11 -67.55 57.93
CA LEU A 66 97.48 -66.28 58.28
C LEU A 66 98.12 -65.06 57.62
N GLN A 67 99.45 -65.00 57.57
CA GLN A 67 100.16 -63.83 57.04
C GLN A 67 99.97 -63.66 55.51
N PRO A 68 100.20 -64.68 54.66
CA PRO A 68 99.86 -64.61 53.24
C PRO A 68 98.39 -64.25 52.95
N ILE A 69 97.44 -64.69 53.80
CA ILE A 69 96.01 -64.39 53.63
C ILE A 69 95.70 -62.92 53.97
N LYS A 70 96.39 -62.34 54.95
CA LYS A 70 96.29 -60.90 55.27
C LYS A 70 96.89 -60.04 54.16
N ASP A 71 98.07 -60.40 53.67
CA ASP A 71 98.81 -59.61 52.69
C ASP A 71 98.07 -59.50 51.33
N ASP A 72 97.26 -60.51 50.96
CA ASP A 72 96.42 -60.55 49.76
C ASP A 72 94.90 -60.57 50.08
N TRP A 73 94.46 -59.86 51.12
CA TRP A 73 93.09 -59.95 51.63
C TRP A 73 91.99 -59.79 50.55
N ALA A 74 92.18 -58.88 49.59
CA ALA A 74 91.20 -58.57 48.56
C ALA A 74 90.79 -59.79 47.70
N ASN A 75 91.75 -60.65 47.35
CA ASN A 75 91.54 -61.84 46.50
C ASN A 75 91.30 -63.12 47.33
N GLN A 76 91.75 -63.15 48.60
CA GLN A 76 91.63 -64.33 49.46
C GLN A 76 90.29 -64.36 50.23
N ARG A 77 89.70 -63.20 50.56
CA ARG A 77 88.52 -63.08 51.44
C ARG A 77 87.26 -63.83 51.02
N CYS A 78 87.10 -64.13 49.72
CA CYS A 78 85.96 -64.89 49.19
C CYS A 78 86.27 -66.37 48.94
N LYS A 79 87.42 -66.90 49.37
CA LYS A 79 87.73 -68.33 49.28
C LYS A 79 86.97 -69.09 50.39
N PRO A 80 86.39 -70.28 50.11
CA PRO A 80 85.61 -71.04 51.10
C PRO A 80 86.36 -71.38 52.40
N THR A 81 87.69 -71.51 52.35
CA THR A 81 88.53 -71.78 53.54
C THR A 81 88.79 -70.56 54.42
N VAL A 82 88.53 -69.35 53.89
CA VAL A 82 88.80 -68.07 54.54
C VAL A 82 87.52 -67.45 55.10
N ILE A 83 86.41 -67.57 54.35
CA ILE A 83 85.10 -66.97 54.68
C ILE A 83 84.67 -67.21 56.14
N PRO A 84 84.63 -68.45 56.69
CA PRO A 84 84.13 -68.70 58.05
C PRO A 84 84.95 -68.05 59.17
N PHE A 85 86.19 -67.67 58.86
CA PHE A 85 87.17 -67.16 59.81
C PHE A 85 87.56 -65.70 59.54
N ALA A 86 86.90 -65.02 58.60
CA ALA A 86 87.30 -63.70 58.12
C ALA A 86 87.48 -62.66 59.26
N GLY A 87 86.62 -62.68 60.28
CA GLY A 87 86.73 -61.84 61.46
C GLY A 87 87.90 -62.15 62.41
N PHE A 88 88.41 -63.39 62.41
CA PHE A 88 89.64 -63.74 63.13
C PHE A 88 90.89 -63.32 62.36
N ILE A 89 90.77 -63.06 61.06
CA ILE A 89 91.88 -62.75 60.17
C ILE A 89 92.08 -61.24 60.08
N ASN A 90 91.12 -60.49 59.53
CA ASN A 90 91.32 -59.09 59.14
C ASN A 90 90.17 -58.16 59.57
N LYS A 91 89.57 -58.40 60.74
CA LYS A 91 88.56 -57.47 61.27
C LYS A 91 89.19 -56.09 61.56
N PRO A 92 88.48 -54.99 61.32
CA PRO A 92 88.84 -53.70 61.88
C PRO A 92 88.57 -53.66 63.40
N ASP A 93 89.14 -52.68 64.10
CA ASP A 93 89.01 -52.56 65.56
C ASP A 93 87.59 -52.24 66.02
N ASN A 94 86.79 -51.57 65.17
CA ASN A 94 85.42 -51.15 65.45
C ASN A 94 84.35 -52.25 65.22
N MET A 95 84.74 -53.50 64.94
CA MET A 95 83.82 -54.62 64.70
C MET A 95 84.20 -55.85 65.53
N THR A 96 83.19 -56.65 65.90
CA THR A 96 83.40 -58.00 66.42
C THR A 96 83.78 -58.97 65.30
N VAL A 97 84.32 -60.12 65.70
CA VAL A 97 84.66 -61.22 64.79
C VAL A 97 83.43 -61.69 63.99
N ALA A 98 82.29 -61.84 64.66
CA ALA A 98 81.07 -62.35 64.04
C ALA A 98 80.51 -61.36 62.99
N GLU A 99 80.45 -60.07 63.33
CA GLU A 99 79.97 -59.02 62.42
C GLU A 99 80.82 -58.93 61.15
N PHE A 100 82.15 -58.92 61.27
CA PHE A 100 83.02 -58.85 60.10
C PHE A 100 83.00 -60.14 59.26
N THR A 101 82.91 -61.32 59.89
CA THR A 101 82.70 -62.59 59.17
C THR A 101 81.38 -62.57 58.39
N GLN A 102 80.28 -62.12 59.01
CA GLN A 102 78.98 -62.01 58.36
C GLN A 102 79.01 -60.98 57.21
N GLN A 103 79.56 -59.79 57.44
CA GLN A 103 79.68 -58.75 56.42
C GLN A 103 80.48 -59.23 55.20
N ASN A 104 81.61 -59.90 55.43
CA ASN A 104 82.44 -60.44 54.36
C ASN A 104 81.74 -61.59 53.61
N PHE A 105 81.03 -62.49 54.31
CA PHE A 105 80.20 -63.52 53.69
C PHE A 105 79.10 -62.91 52.80
N THR A 106 78.32 -61.96 53.33
CA THR A 106 77.26 -61.27 52.59
C THR A 106 77.82 -60.57 51.35
N PHE A 107 78.96 -59.86 51.47
CA PHE A 107 79.63 -59.24 50.32
C PHE A 107 79.99 -60.25 49.23
N CYS A 108 80.65 -61.36 49.60
CA CYS A 108 81.08 -62.37 48.64
C CYS A 108 79.89 -63.05 47.95
N ILE A 109 78.84 -63.40 48.69
CA ILE A 109 77.61 -64.00 48.15
C ILE A 109 76.87 -63.02 47.24
N GLN A 110 76.71 -61.76 47.65
CA GLN A 110 76.05 -60.74 46.81
C GLN A 110 76.83 -60.48 45.51
N SER A 111 78.16 -60.41 45.56
CA SER A 111 79.00 -60.22 44.37
C SER A 111 78.84 -61.36 43.35
N ILE A 112 78.78 -62.61 43.83
CA ILE A 112 78.53 -63.79 43.00
C ILE A 112 77.10 -63.74 42.41
N LEU A 113 76.09 -63.46 43.24
CA LEU A 113 74.70 -63.39 42.81
C LEU A 113 74.44 -62.28 41.79
N VAL A 114 74.98 -61.08 41.97
CA VAL A 114 74.82 -59.96 41.03
C VAL A 114 75.41 -60.31 39.65
N SER A 115 76.57 -60.97 39.61
CA SER A 115 77.18 -61.41 38.35
C SER A 115 76.27 -62.38 37.58
N MET A 116 75.67 -63.36 38.27
CA MET A 116 74.75 -64.32 37.65
C MET A 116 73.39 -63.68 37.29
N SER A 117 72.83 -62.84 38.17
CA SER A 117 71.55 -62.18 37.94
C SER A 117 71.60 -61.15 36.81
N SER A 118 72.72 -60.44 36.63
CA SER A 118 72.88 -59.47 35.54
C SER A 118 72.76 -60.14 34.16
N PHE A 119 73.34 -61.33 33.99
CA PHE A 119 73.20 -62.12 32.77
C PHE A 119 71.75 -62.60 32.55
N ALA A 120 71.10 -63.11 33.60
CA ALA A 120 69.72 -63.58 33.53
C ALA A 120 68.69 -62.46 33.28
N LEU A 121 68.94 -61.24 33.75
CA LEU A 121 68.05 -60.08 33.62
C LEU A 121 68.31 -59.25 32.35
N GLN A 122 69.38 -59.53 31.59
CA GLN A 122 69.71 -58.80 30.36
C GLN A 122 68.56 -58.77 29.32
N PRO A 123 67.77 -59.85 29.09
CA PRO A 123 66.61 -59.78 28.20
C PRO A 123 65.53 -58.82 28.71
N LEU A 124 65.33 -58.75 30.04
CA LEU A 124 64.34 -57.88 30.65
C LEU A 124 64.75 -56.40 30.52
N THR A 125 66.04 -56.08 30.71
CA THR A 125 66.54 -54.70 30.55
C THR A 125 66.41 -54.22 29.09
N PHE A 126 66.68 -55.09 28.11
CA PHE A 126 66.46 -54.80 26.69
C PHE A 126 64.98 -54.54 26.34
N LEU A 127 64.05 -55.29 26.94
CA LEU A 127 62.62 -55.04 26.78
C LEU A 127 62.21 -53.67 27.36
N THR A 128 62.73 -53.29 28.53
CA THR A 128 62.43 -51.98 29.13
C THR A 128 63.01 -50.80 28.35
N SER A 129 64.22 -50.92 27.79
CA SER A 129 64.80 -49.86 26.94
C SER A 129 64.05 -49.73 25.61
N SER A 130 63.65 -50.85 24.99
CA SER A 130 62.82 -50.87 23.79
C SER A 130 61.45 -50.22 24.04
N LEU A 131 60.79 -50.52 25.15
CA LEU A 131 59.51 -49.92 25.54
C LEU A 131 59.64 -48.41 25.80
N SER A 132 60.75 -47.98 26.41
CA SER A 132 61.04 -46.56 26.64
C SER A 132 61.31 -45.81 25.33
N SER A 133 61.97 -46.44 24.35
CA SER A 133 62.14 -45.87 23.00
C SER A 133 60.79 -45.67 22.32
N ILE A 134 59.93 -46.71 22.29
CA ILE A 134 58.58 -46.65 21.71
C ILE A 134 57.74 -45.55 22.37
N TYR A 135 57.84 -45.38 23.69
CA TYR A 135 57.17 -44.29 24.42
C TYR A 135 57.73 -42.90 24.03
N GLY A 136 59.04 -42.77 23.88
CA GLY A 136 59.70 -41.55 23.40
C GLY A 136 59.24 -41.16 21.99
N ASP A 137 59.26 -42.11 21.06
CA ASP A 137 58.82 -41.93 19.67
C ASP A 137 57.32 -41.57 19.59
N LEU A 138 56.49 -42.20 20.42
CA LEU A 138 55.06 -41.89 20.54
C LEU A 138 54.84 -40.48 21.10
N SER A 139 55.54 -40.09 22.17
CA SER A 139 55.46 -38.75 22.75
C SER A 139 55.90 -37.67 21.75
N GLY A 140 57.03 -37.89 21.06
CA GLY A 140 57.51 -36.99 20.01
C GLY A 140 56.52 -36.86 18.84
N SER A 141 55.85 -37.95 18.47
CA SER A 141 54.80 -37.95 17.44
C SER A 141 53.55 -37.17 17.88
N ILE A 142 53.16 -37.26 19.16
CA ILE A 142 52.04 -36.51 19.74
C ILE A 142 52.34 -35.01 19.78
N ASP A 143 53.53 -34.60 20.23
CA ASP A 143 53.90 -33.18 20.27
C ASP A 143 54.14 -32.58 18.88
N SER A 144 54.65 -33.38 17.94
CA SER A 144 54.67 -33.01 16.51
C SER A 144 53.25 -32.78 15.98
N SER A 145 52.29 -33.65 16.33
CA SER A 145 50.89 -33.51 15.94
C SER A 145 50.24 -32.27 16.57
N ARG A 146 50.51 -31.97 17.85
CA ARG A 146 50.07 -30.74 18.52
C ARG A 146 50.65 -29.49 17.85
N THR A 147 51.90 -29.54 17.42
CA THR A 147 52.56 -28.46 16.69
C THR A 147 51.90 -28.22 15.33
N LEU A 148 51.60 -29.28 14.57
CA LEU A 148 50.83 -29.19 13.32
C LEU A 148 49.43 -28.58 13.55
N ILE A 149 48.69 -29.02 14.57
CA ILE A 149 47.37 -28.47 14.92
C ILE A 149 47.49 -26.98 15.28
N THR A 150 48.53 -26.59 16.01
CA THR A 150 48.79 -25.19 16.40
C THR A 150 49.11 -24.33 15.19
N ASN A 151 49.92 -24.82 14.26
CA ASN A 151 50.23 -24.15 12.99
C ASN A 151 48.98 -24.00 12.12
N ILE A 152 48.16 -25.05 11.97
CA ILE A 152 46.89 -24.99 11.24
C ILE A 152 45.95 -23.94 11.86
N ARG A 153 45.76 -23.97 13.19
CA ARG A 153 44.90 -23.00 13.90
C ARG A 153 45.39 -21.56 13.73
N THR A 154 46.69 -21.33 13.85
CA THR A 154 47.31 -20.00 13.74
C THR A 154 47.22 -19.47 12.30
N ASN A 155 47.51 -20.31 11.32
CA ASN A 155 47.39 -19.95 9.89
C ASN A 155 45.93 -19.66 9.53
N MET A 156 44.97 -20.46 10.00
CA MET A 156 43.55 -20.21 9.78
C MET A 156 43.10 -18.88 10.41
N ALA A 157 43.50 -18.60 11.66
CA ALA A 157 43.22 -17.32 12.31
C ALA A 157 43.82 -16.13 11.55
N ASN A 158 45.04 -16.26 11.03
CA ASN A 158 45.69 -15.25 10.20
C ASN A 158 44.94 -15.01 8.88
N ILE A 159 44.48 -16.08 8.21
CA ILE A 159 43.66 -15.99 7.00
C ILE A 159 42.33 -15.29 7.30
N THR A 160 41.62 -15.69 8.35
CA THR A 160 40.36 -15.06 8.78
C THR A 160 40.56 -13.58 9.10
N ASN A 161 41.61 -13.21 9.86
CA ASN A 161 41.92 -11.81 10.17
C ASN A 161 42.23 -10.99 8.91
N GLN A 162 43.00 -11.53 7.96
CA GLN A 162 43.27 -10.85 6.69
C GLN A 162 42.00 -10.65 5.85
N ILE A 163 41.11 -11.64 5.80
CA ILE A 163 39.83 -11.54 5.10
C ILE A 163 38.93 -10.50 5.77
N LEU A 164 38.75 -10.55 7.09
CA LEU A 164 37.94 -9.58 7.84
C LEU A 164 38.48 -8.15 7.70
N ASN A 165 39.79 -7.96 7.78
CA ASN A 165 40.42 -6.65 7.59
C ASN A 165 40.23 -6.11 6.16
N ARG A 166 40.33 -6.96 5.14
CA ARG A 166 40.01 -6.58 3.74
C ARG A 166 38.54 -6.21 3.57
N ILE A 167 37.63 -6.97 4.17
CA ILE A 167 36.19 -6.67 4.15
C ILE A 167 35.92 -5.33 4.84
N MET A 168 36.44 -5.08 6.05
CA MET A 168 36.25 -3.79 6.73
C MET A 168 36.81 -2.61 5.95
N ASN A 169 38.03 -2.74 5.41
CA ASN A 169 38.67 -1.70 4.60
C ASN A 169 37.92 -1.40 3.29
N PHE A 170 37.11 -2.34 2.78
CA PHE A 170 36.22 -2.13 1.64
C PHE A 170 34.84 -1.57 2.05
N THR A 171 34.23 -2.14 3.10
CA THR A 171 32.88 -1.78 3.54
C THR A 171 32.80 -0.37 4.12
N VAL A 172 33.83 0.13 4.79
CA VAL A 172 33.81 1.49 5.39
C VAL A 172 33.78 2.59 4.31
N PRO A 173 34.61 2.58 3.25
CA PRO A 173 34.45 3.48 2.11
C PRO A 173 33.09 3.35 1.41
N VAL A 174 32.62 2.12 1.15
CA VAL A 174 31.33 1.89 0.45
C VAL A 174 30.15 2.44 1.25
N THR A 175 30.11 2.23 2.57
CA THR A 175 29.05 2.78 3.44
C THR A 175 29.11 4.31 3.51
N LYS A 176 30.30 4.92 3.56
CA LYS A 176 30.45 6.38 3.43
C LYS A 176 29.95 6.91 2.09
N MET A 177 30.23 6.20 0.98
CA MET A 177 29.73 6.56 -0.35
C MET A 177 28.19 6.48 -0.41
N ILE A 178 27.58 5.45 0.17
CA ILE A 178 26.13 5.31 0.27
C ILE A 178 25.51 6.44 1.10
N ILE A 179 26.12 6.81 2.24
CA ILE A 179 25.68 7.93 3.07
C ILE A 179 25.74 9.25 2.28
N GLY A 180 26.86 9.52 1.60
CA GLY A 180 27.02 10.71 0.76
C GLY A 180 26.03 10.75 -0.41
N PHE A 181 25.77 9.62 -1.06
CA PHE A 181 24.74 9.52 -2.11
C PHE A 181 23.34 9.81 -1.58
N ASN A 182 22.99 9.27 -0.40
CA ASN A 182 21.68 9.47 0.21
C ASN A 182 21.48 10.93 0.68
N ASP A 183 22.54 11.58 1.17
CA ASP A 183 22.58 13.02 1.45
C ASP A 183 22.41 13.88 0.16
N LEU A 184 23.11 13.53 -0.92
CA LEU A 184 22.95 14.20 -2.23
C LEU A 184 21.51 14.07 -2.77
N VAL A 185 20.92 12.88 -2.72
CA VAL A 185 19.52 12.66 -3.14
C VAL A 185 18.56 13.51 -2.28
N LYS A 186 18.75 13.57 -0.96
CA LYS A 186 17.95 14.43 -0.06
C LYS A 186 18.11 15.91 -0.38
N LYS A 187 19.33 16.37 -0.70
CA LYS A 187 19.58 17.76 -1.13
C LYS A 187 18.89 18.09 -2.45
N VAL A 188 18.94 17.19 -3.44
CA VAL A 188 18.22 17.35 -4.71
C VAL A 188 16.70 17.42 -4.48
N VAL A 189 16.14 16.52 -3.67
CA VAL A 189 14.72 16.56 -3.29
C VAL A 189 14.38 17.88 -2.59
N ALA A 190 15.19 18.34 -1.64
CA ALA A 190 14.95 19.60 -0.94
C ALA A 190 14.99 20.83 -1.88
N ILE A 191 15.93 20.87 -2.84
CA ILE A 191 16.01 21.94 -3.85
C ILE A 191 14.77 21.92 -4.75
N LEU A 192 14.37 20.75 -5.25
CA LEU A 192 13.17 20.60 -6.09
C LEU A 192 11.90 20.98 -5.33
N THR A 193 11.75 20.51 -4.09
CA THR A 193 10.61 20.84 -3.22
C THR A 193 10.55 22.35 -2.92
N SER A 194 11.68 22.99 -2.62
CA SER A 194 11.76 24.44 -2.42
C SER A 194 11.41 25.22 -3.69
N GLY A 195 11.91 24.78 -4.85
CA GLY A 195 11.58 25.36 -6.15
C GLY A 195 10.10 25.25 -6.49
N LEU A 196 9.48 24.08 -6.25
CA LEU A 196 8.05 23.85 -6.45
C LEU A 196 7.20 24.73 -5.54
N TYR A 197 7.50 24.81 -4.23
CA TYR A 197 6.76 25.68 -3.31
C TYR A 197 6.95 27.17 -3.62
N THR A 198 8.14 27.59 -4.06
CA THR A 198 8.41 28.98 -4.49
C THR A 198 7.61 29.33 -5.75
N SER A 199 7.58 28.42 -6.73
CA SER A 199 6.78 28.57 -7.96
C SER A 199 5.28 28.63 -7.64
N LEU A 200 4.78 27.73 -6.80
CA LEU A 200 3.38 27.71 -6.34
C LEU A 200 3.00 28.99 -5.57
N SER A 201 3.90 29.50 -4.73
CA SER A 201 3.71 30.76 -4.00
C SER A 201 3.64 31.96 -4.94
N THR A 202 4.52 32.02 -5.94
CA THR A 202 4.49 33.04 -7.00
C THR A 202 3.20 32.97 -7.81
N TYR A 203 2.72 31.76 -8.15
CA TYR A 203 1.44 31.55 -8.81
C TYR A 203 0.26 32.05 -7.97
N TYR A 204 0.22 31.77 -6.67
CA TYR A 204 -0.83 32.29 -5.78
C TYR A 204 -0.74 33.81 -5.59
N ALA A 205 0.47 34.39 -5.55
CA ALA A 205 0.66 35.84 -5.51
C ALA A 205 0.12 36.52 -6.79
N LEU A 206 0.43 35.96 -7.97
CA LEU A 206 -0.12 36.42 -9.25
C LEU A 206 -1.65 36.31 -9.28
N LYS A 207 -2.21 35.19 -8.80
CA LYS A 207 -3.65 34.97 -8.69
C LYS A 207 -4.34 36.00 -7.79
N ALA A 208 -3.74 36.34 -6.66
CA ALA A 208 -4.23 37.38 -5.75
C ALA A 208 -4.12 38.78 -6.38
N PHE A 209 -3.00 39.10 -7.02
CA PHE A 209 -2.78 40.37 -7.71
C PHE A 209 -3.80 40.61 -8.83
N LEU A 210 -4.03 39.63 -9.70
CA LEU A 210 -5.01 39.73 -10.78
C LEU A 210 -6.45 39.89 -10.24
N GLY A 211 -6.78 39.21 -9.13
CA GLY A 211 -8.07 39.40 -8.44
C GLY A 211 -8.23 40.81 -7.85
N ALA A 212 -7.18 41.38 -7.26
CA ALA A 212 -7.19 42.74 -6.73
C ALA A 212 -7.31 43.80 -7.84
N LEU A 213 -6.61 43.59 -8.96
CA LEU A 213 -6.70 44.46 -10.15
C LEU A 213 -8.11 44.47 -10.74
N VAL A 214 -8.76 43.31 -10.84
CA VAL A 214 -10.18 43.20 -11.23
C VAL A 214 -11.10 43.96 -10.27
N GLN A 215 -10.90 43.84 -8.96
CA GLN A 215 -11.70 44.57 -7.97
C GLN A 215 -11.59 46.09 -8.16
N LEU A 216 -10.38 46.59 -8.40
CA LEU A 216 -10.12 48.00 -8.66
C LEU A 216 -10.86 48.49 -9.90
N ILE A 217 -10.81 47.74 -11.02
CA ILE A 217 -11.55 48.09 -12.24
C ILE A 217 -13.06 48.11 -11.97
N ILE A 218 -13.60 47.16 -11.20
CA ILE A 218 -15.03 47.13 -10.86
C ILE A 218 -15.44 48.35 -10.02
N TYR A 219 -14.61 48.80 -9.07
CA TYR A 219 -14.88 50.04 -8.33
C TYR A 219 -14.89 51.28 -9.24
N VAL A 220 -13.96 51.37 -10.20
CA VAL A 220 -13.96 52.44 -11.22
C VAL A 220 -15.21 52.38 -12.11
N LEU A 221 -15.65 51.18 -12.50
CA LEU A 221 -16.88 51.02 -13.29
C LEU A 221 -18.14 51.42 -12.50
N ILE A 222 -18.21 51.11 -11.20
CA ILE A 222 -19.33 51.54 -10.34
C ILE A 222 -19.39 53.07 -10.22
N SER A 223 -18.25 53.74 -10.04
CA SER A 223 -18.24 55.22 -9.98
C SER A 223 -18.60 55.85 -11.33
N ALA A 224 -18.15 55.27 -12.44
CA ALA A 224 -18.53 55.72 -13.78
C ALA A 224 -20.05 55.62 -14.04
N VAL A 225 -20.72 54.56 -13.57
CA VAL A 225 -22.19 54.41 -13.67
C VAL A 225 -22.91 55.55 -12.94
N ALA A 226 -22.47 55.93 -11.74
CA ALA A 226 -23.09 57.03 -11.00
C ALA A 226 -22.98 58.39 -11.73
N VAL A 227 -21.82 58.65 -12.37
CA VAL A 227 -21.62 59.85 -13.21
C VAL A 227 -22.50 59.79 -14.46
N ILE A 228 -22.55 58.66 -15.16
CA ILE A 228 -23.36 58.49 -16.37
C ILE A 228 -24.86 58.68 -16.06
N ILE A 229 -25.37 58.10 -14.98
CA ILE A 229 -26.76 58.30 -14.53
C ILE A 229 -27.03 59.79 -14.30
N SER A 230 -26.12 60.50 -13.64
CA SER A 230 -26.25 61.95 -13.39
C SER A 230 -26.31 62.76 -14.70
N LEU A 231 -25.52 62.38 -15.72
CA LEU A 231 -25.52 63.03 -17.04
C LEU A 231 -26.79 62.75 -17.87
N TRP A 232 -27.53 61.67 -17.59
CA TRP A 232 -28.82 61.40 -18.21
C TRP A 232 -29.97 62.27 -17.65
N LEU A 233 -29.84 62.78 -16.42
CA LEU A 233 -30.87 63.62 -15.77
C LEU A 233 -31.03 65.00 -16.41
N VAL A 234 -29.99 65.52 -17.09
CA VAL A 234 -30.00 66.87 -17.66
C VAL A 234 -29.95 66.80 -19.20
N PRO A 235 -30.94 67.32 -19.93
CA PRO A 235 -31.01 67.16 -21.39
C PRO A 235 -29.79 67.67 -22.17
N VAL A 236 -29.12 68.73 -21.69
CA VAL A 236 -27.93 69.29 -22.36
C VAL A 236 -26.70 68.35 -22.31
N THR A 237 -26.64 67.44 -21.34
CA THR A 237 -25.50 66.51 -21.17
C THR A 237 -25.70 65.16 -21.86
N TRP A 238 -26.82 64.92 -22.55
CA TRP A 238 -27.09 63.67 -23.24
C TRP A 238 -26.00 63.21 -24.24
N PRO A 239 -25.38 64.08 -25.06
CA PRO A 239 -24.27 63.65 -25.93
C PRO A 239 -23.08 63.07 -25.16
N MET A 240 -22.77 63.64 -23.98
CA MET A 240 -21.74 63.12 -23.08
C MET A 240 -22.18 61.81 -22.42
N ALA A 241 -23.46 61.69 -22.04
CA ALA A 241 -24.03 60.48 -21.46
C ALA A 241 -24.00 59.30 -22.45
N ILE A 242 -24.27 59.54 -23.73
CA ILE A 242 -24.16 58.54 -24.81
C ILE A 242 -22.70 58.07 -24.96
N THR A 243 -21.76 59.00 -25.09
CA THR A 243 -20.32 58.68 -25.20
C THR A 243 -19.81 57.91 -23.97
N GLY A 244 -20.18 58.35 -22.76
CA GLY A 244 -19.83 57.66 -21.52
C GLY A 244 -20.42 56.25 -21.44
N THR A 245 -21.67 56.05 -21.88
CA THR A 245 -22.33 54.74 -21.93
C THR A 245 -21.63 53.80 -22.92
N ALA A 246 -21.20 54.31 -24.08
CA ALA A 246 -20.46 53.52 -25.07
C ALA A 246 -19.09 53.07 -24.53
N ILE A 247 -18.31 53.98 -23.92
CA ILE A 247 -17.01 53.66 -23.30
C ILE A 247 -17.19 52.65 -22.15
N PHE A 248 -18.15 52.88 -21.25
CA PHE A 248 -18.48 51.96 -20.17
C PHE A 248 -18.81 50.54 -20.69
N SER A 249 -19.58 50.46 -21.77
CA SER A 249 -19.97 49.18 -22.38
C SER A 249 -18.76 48.45 -22.97
N ALA A 250 -17.90 49.14 -23.72
CA ALA A 250 -16.68 48.57 -24.30
C ALA A 250 -15.70 48.03 -23.23
N VAL A 251 -15.48 48.80 -22.15
CA VAL A 251 -14.65 48.36 -21.03
C VAL A 251 -15.29 47.18 -20.28
N SER A 252 -16.61 47.21 -20.08
CA SER A 252 -17.33 46.14 -19.37
C SER A 252 -17.33 44.82 -20.15
N ILE A 253 -17.47 44.85 -21.48
CA ILE A 253 -17.33 43.67 -22.35
C ILE A 253 -15.91 43.11 -22.29
N SER A 254 -14.91 43.99 -22.40
CA SER A 254 -13.49 43.60 -22.30
C SER A 254 -13.17 42.95 -20.95
N LEU A 255 -13.69 43.51 -19.86
CA LEU A 255 -13.55 42.94 -18.51
C LEU A 255 -14.30 41.60 -18.36
N ALA A 256 -15.47 41.44 -19.01
CA ALA A 256 -16.21 40.18 -18.98
C ALA A 256 -15.41 39.05 -19.66
N ILE A 257 -14.82 39.30 -20.83
CA ILE A 257 -13.93 38.35 -21.52
C ILE A 257 -12.72 38.00 -20.63
N PHE A 258 -12.11 39.01 -20.01
CA PHE A 258 -11.00 38.81 -19.08
C PHE A 258 -11.39 37.98 -17.84
N LEU A 259 -12.58 38.20 -17.27
CA LEU A 259 -13.12 37.39 -16.17
C LEU A 259 -13.38 35.93 -16.58
N VAL A 260 -13.83 35.68 -17.82
CA VAL A 260 -13.96 34.30 -18.35
C VAL A 260 -12.59 33.63 -18.42
N PHE A 261 -11.56 34.33 -18.93
CA PHE A 261 -10.18 33.83 -18.91
C PHE A 261 -9.68 33.54 -17.49
N LEU A 262 -9.88 34.46 -16.52
CA LEU A 262 -9.46 34.25 -15.13
C LEU A 262 -10.19 33.09 -14.44
N THR A 263 -11.46 32.86 -14.76
CA THR A 263 -12.24 31.75 -14.19
C THR A 263 -11.90 30.41 -14.79
N GLN A 264 -11.80 30.32 -16.12
CA GLN A 264 -11.57 29.05 -16.83
C GLN A 264 -10.09 28.63 -16.82
N VAL A 265 -9.17 29.58 -17.04
CA VAL A 265 -7.72 29.27 -17.11
C VAL A 265 -7.10 29.30 -15.72
N LEU A 266 -7.25 30.42 -14.99
CA LEU A 266 -6.60 30.60 -13.68
C LEU A 266 -7.43 30.10 -12.49
N HIS A 267 -8.63 29.55 -12.71
CA HIS A 267 -9.48 28.96 -11.68
C HIS A 267 -9.72 29.90 -10.48
N ILE A 268 -9.83 31.21 -10.74
CA ILE A 268 -10.13 32.20 -9.70
C ILE A 268 -11.62 32.11 -9.36
N LYS A 269 -11.97 31.98 -8.08
CA LYS A 269 -13.37 32.05 -7.64
C LYS A 269 -13.83 33.51 -7.69
N THR A 270 -14.53 33.88 -8.75
CA THR A 270 -14.97 35.26 -9.03
C THR A 270 -16.35 35.62 -8.47
N SER A 271 -16.91 34.81 -7.57
CA SER A 271 -18.30 34.96 -7.07
C SER A 271 -18.63 36.28 -6.37
N GLY A 272 -17.62 37.07 -5.97
CA GLY A 272 -17.78 38.44 -5.48
C GLY A 272 -17.73 39.54 -6.57
N PHE A 273 -17.12 39.26 -7.72
CA PHE A 273 -16.90 40.21 -8.82
C PHE A 273 -18.14 40.33 -9.72
N LYS A 274 -19.20 40.95 -9.19
CA LYS A 274 -20.38 41.27 -10.01
C LYS A 274 -20.08 42.52 -10.85
N ILE A 275 -19.87 42.35 -12.15
CA ILE A 275 -19.92 43.48 -13.08
C ILE A 275 -21.30 44.15 -12.93
N PRO A 276 -21.39 45.48 -12.78
CA PRO A 276 -22.67 46.18 -12.80
C PRO A 276 -23.41 45.84 -14.10
N LYS A 277 -24.65 45.36 -14.01
CA LYS A 277 -25.45 45.07 -15.21
C LYS A 277 -25.56 46.35 -16.02
N VAL A 278 -25.24 46.27 -17.32
CA VAL A 278 -25.65 47.31 -18.29
C VAL A 278 -27.16 47.54 -18.08
N PRO A 279 -27.61 48.79 -17.84
CA PRO A 279 -29.03 49.08 -17.66
C PRO A 279 -29.76 48.68 -18.94
N SER A 280 -30.43 47.54 -18.86
CA SER A 280 -31.03 46.83 -19.98
C SER A 280 -32.54 46.91 -19.86
N LYS A 281 -33.21 47.14 -20.99
CA LYS A 281 -34.67 47.24 -21.09
C LYS A 281 -35.29 45.93 -20.58
N PRO A 282 -36.43 45.95 -19.87
CA PRO A 282 -37.10 44.72 -19.43
C PRO A 282 -37.34 43.78 -20.62
N LYS A 283 -37.19 42.47 -20.42
CA LYS A 283 -37.62 41.46 -21.40
C LYS A 283 -39.13 41.61 -21.61
N ILE A 284 -39.53 42.10 -22.76
CA ILE A 284 -40.94 42.28 -23.14
C ILE A 284 -41.46 40.94 -23.66
N ARG A 285 -42.61 40.49 -23.18
CA ARG A 285 -43.24 39.21 -23.58
C ARG A 285 -44.28 39.46 -24.66
N VAL A 286 -44.42 38.49 -25.55
CA VAL A 286 -44.88 38.74 -26.92
C VAL A 286 -46.07 37.83 -27.25
N CYS A 287 -47.30 38.22 -26.87
CA CYS A 287 -48.49 37.34 -26.87
C CYS A 287 -49.84 38.10 -26.96
N PHE A 288 -50.94 37.34 -27.04
CA PHE A 288 -52.33 37.78 -27.17
C PHE A 288 -53.14 37.61 -25.88
N ASP A 289 -54.27 38.33 -25.76
CA ASP A 289 -55.26 38.11 -24.70
C ASP A 289 -55.92 36.72 -24.78
N LYS A 290 -56.35 36.20 -23.62
CA LYS A 290 -57.02 34.89 -23.50
C LYS A 290 -58.28 34.76 -24.36
N ASN A 291 -59.00 35.85 -24.64
CA ASN A 291 -60.26 35.86 -25.38
C ASN A 291 -60.09 36.08 -26.88
N THR A 292 -58.86 36.30 -27.38
CA THR A 292 -58.58 36.48 -28.80
C THR A 292 -59.18 35.33 -29.62
N MET A 293 -60.10 35.68 -30.51
CA MET A 293 -60.92 34.73 -31.27
C MET A 293 -60.19 34.31 -32.54
N MET A 294 -59.85 33.03 -32.63
CA MET A 294 -59.13 32.44 -33.75
C MET A 294 -60.06 31.61 -34.62
N LYS A 295 -59.85 31.68 -35.93
CA LYS A 295 -60.63 30.96 -36.94
C LYS A 295 -60.01 29.58 -37.18
N MET A 296 -60.79 28.54 -36.98
CA MET A 296 -60.38 27.15 -37.15
C MET A 296 -60.52 26.70 -38.61
N ALA A 297 -59.88 25.60 -39.01
CA ALA A 297 -59.93 25.09 -40.39
C ALA A 297 -61.37 24.76 -40.87
N ASP A 298 -62.25 24.33 -39.96
CA ASP A 298 -63.69 24.10 -40.22
C ASP A 298 -64.52 25.40 -40.27
N ARG A 299 -63.87 26.57 -40.19
CA ARG A 299 -64.44 27.93 -40.13
C ARG A 299 -65.18 28.27 -38.83
N THR A 300 -65.15 27.42 -37.81
CA THR A 300 -65.61 27.81 -36.47
C THR A 300 -64.65 28.81 -35.81
N MET A 301 -65.12 29.51 -34.78
CA MET A 301 -64.30 30.44 -33.99
C MET A 301 -64.04 29.87 -32.59
N LYS A 302 -62.81 29.99 -32.11
CA LYS A 302 -62.36 29.44 -30.82
C LYS A 302 -61.41 30.41 -30.13
N LYS A 303 -61.47 30.53 -28.80
CA LYS A 303 -60.53 31.41 -28.08
C LYS A 303 -59.12 30.82 -28.10
N ILE A 304 -58.09 31.66 -28.19
CA ILE A 304 -56.69 31.21 -28.10
C ILE A 304 -56.38 30.45 -26.81
N SER A 305 -57.06 30.81 -25.70
CA SER A 305 -56.96 30.08 -24.43
C SER A 305 -57.60 28.67 -24.47
N GLU A 306 -58.53 28.40 -25.40
CA GLU A 306 -59.22 27.13 -25.58
C GLU A 306 -58.60 26.22 -26.65
N ILE A 307 -57.79 26.79 -27.56
CA ILE A 307 -57.03 26.03 -28.57
C ILE A 307 -56.23 24.91 -27.92
N LYS A 308 -56.20 23.75 -28.56
CA LYS A 308 -55.38 22.60 -28.17
C LYS A 308 -54.28 22.42 -29.20
N ILE A 309 -53.17 21.84 -28.74
CA ILE A 309 -52.09 21.41 -29.62
C ILE A 309 -52.64 20.40 -30.64
N GLY A 310 -52.21 20.51 -31.90
CA GLY A 310 -52.71 19.68 -32.99
C GLY A 310 -54.02 20.14 -33.61
N ASP A 311 -54.70 21.16 -33.05
CA ASP A 311 -55.80 21.84 -33.76
C ASP A 311 -55.29 22.44 -35.08
N GLU A 312 -56.10 22.42 -36.14
CA GLU A 312 -55.81 23.09 -37.42
C GLU A 312 -56.51 24.46 -37.48
N LEU A 313 -55.73 25.52 -37.65
CA LEU A 313 -56.19 26.89 -37.87
C LEU A 313 -56.55 27.11 -39.34
N TRP A 314 -57.41 28.10 -39.58
CA TRP A 314 -57.69 28.57 -40.93
C TRP A 314 -56.43 29.23 -41.54
N CYS A 315 -56.21 28.94 -42.81
CA CYS A 315 -55.17 29.54 -43.65
C CYS A 315 -55.77 29.82 -45.03
N ASP A 316 -55.13 30.69 -45.81
CA ASP A 316 -55.50 30.90 -47.20
C ASP A 316 -54.80 29.88 -48.12
N GLY A 317 -55.49 29.42 -49.15
CA GLY A 317 -55.09 28.29 -50.01
C GLY A 317 -55.10 26.91 -49.32
N ASP A 318 -54.52 25.91 -49.99
CA ASP A 318 -54.56 24.49 -49.57
C ASP A 318 -53.60 24.13 -48.40
N LYS A 319 -53.04 25.13 -47.70
CA LYS A 319 -52.05 24.91 -46.64
C LYS A 319 -52.71 24.56 -45.30
N LYS A 320 -52.23 23.48 -44.66
CA LYS A 320 -52.61 23.12 -43.30
C LYS A 320 -51.77 23.89 -42.27
N ASN A 321 -52.41 24.79 -41.53
CA ASN A 321 -51.77 25.55 -40.45
C ASN A 321 -52.07 24.91 -39.08
N ARG A 322 -51.30 23.87 -38.73
CA ARG A 322 -51.50 23.10 -37.49
C ARG A 322 -50.75 23.75 -36.33
N VAL A 323 -51.38 23.82 -35.16
CA VAL A 323 -50.75 24.29 -33.92
C VAL A 323 -49.74 23.25 -33.44
N THR A 324 -48.45 23.62 -33.41
CA THR A 324 -47.33 22.75 -33.00
C THR A 324 -47.04 22.92 -31.51
N SER A 325 -47.10 24.15 -30.99
CA SER A 325 -46.94 24.42 -29.56
C SER A 325 -47.91 25.49 -29.07
N LYS A 326 -48.24 25.45 -27.78
CA LYS A 326 -49.09 26.44 -27.10
C LYS A 326 -48.36 26.97 -25.87
N LEU A 327 -48.23 28.30 -25.81
CA LEU A 327 -47.56 29.01 -24.75
C LEU A 327 -48.57 29.75 -23.87
N LYS A 328 -48.36 29.64 -22.56
CA LYS A 328 -49.12 30.35 -21.52
C LYS A 328 -48.14 31.13 -20.67
N LEU A 329 -48.25 32.46 -20.63
CA LEU A 329 -47.18 33.36 -20.18
C LEU A 329 -47.70 34.42 -19.19
N LEU A 330 -46.92 34.77 -18.17
CA LEU A 330 -47.25 35.84 -17.22
C LEU A 330 -47.29 37.20 -17.92
N ALA A 331 -48.40 37.93 -17.82
CA ALA A 331 -48.67 39.17 -18.55
C ALA A 331 -47.91 40.43 -18.09
N ILE A 332 -47.05 40.29 -17.07
CA ILE A 332 -46.35 41.40 -16.39
C ILE A 332 -45.47 42.24 -17.36
N ASN A 333 -45.50 43.58 -17.25
CA ASN A 333 -44.51 44.54 -17.80
C ASN A 333 -44.10 44.49 -19.32
N ASN A 334 -44.92 44.31 -20.35
CA ASN A 334 -46.35 44.01 -20.42
C ASN A 334 -47.20 45.26 -20.71
N LYS A 335 -47.03 45.90 -21.88
CA LYS A 335 -47.98 46.88 -22.43
C LYS A 335 -48.80 46.23 -23.57
N MET A 336 -50.11 46.18 -23.41
CA MET A 336 -51.04 45.63 -24.40
C MET A 336 -51.63 46.73 -25.29
N TYR A 337 -52.03 46.37 -26.49
CA TYR A 337 -52.60 47.24 -27.51
C TYR A 337 -53.83 46.54 -28.14
N GLN A 338 -54.86 47.33 -28.43
CA GLN A 338 -56.00 46.94 -29.24
C GLN A 338 -55.64 47.19 -30.72
N LEU A 339 -55.82 46.19 -31.58
CA LEU A 339 -55.68 46.30 -33.02
C LEU A 339 -56.84 45.56 -33.71
N GLY A 340 -57.78 46.32 -34.27
CA GLY A 340 -59.11 45.78 -34.61
C GLY A 340 -59.77 45.20 -33.37
N ASP A 341 -60.25 43.96 -33.44
CA ASP A 341 -60.82 43.22 -32.30
C ASP A 341 -59.78 42.48 -31.44
N VAL A 342 -58.49 42.60 -31.75
CA VAL A 342 -57.40 41.84 -31.11
C VAL A 342 -56.72 42.64 -30.00
N ILE A 343 -56.66 42.09 -28.78
CA ILE A 343 -55.79 42.58 -27.72
C ILE A 343 -54.48 41.78 -27.74
N VAL A 344 -53.36 42.47 -27.94
CA VAL A 344 -52.03 41.86 -28.15
C VAL A 344 -50.92 42.74 -27.58
N SER A 345 -49.82 42.13 -27.14
CA SER A 345 -48.65 42.85 -26.62
C SER A 345 -48.03 43.76 -27.68
N GLY A 346 -47.62 44.97 -27.30
CA GLY A 346 -47.13 45.98 -28.25
C GLY A 346 -45.88 45.60 -29.03
N THR A 347 -45.12 44.58 -28.63
CA THR A 347 -43.94 44.09 -29.36
C THR A 347 -44.19 42.83 -30.17
N HIS A 348 -45.43 42.37 -30.31
CA HIS A 348 -45.74 41.26 -31.22
C HIS A 348 -45.64 41.73 -32.67
N ARG A 349 -45.16 40.88 -33.58
CA ARG A 349 -45.10 41.21 -35.00
C ARG A 349 -46.45 41.03 -35.69
N VAL A 350 -46.85 42.08 -36.41
CA VAL A 350 -47.99 42.11 -37.32
C VAL A 350 -47.50 42.53 -38.70
N ARG A 351 -48.10 41.98 -39.75
CA ARG A 351 -47.77 42.32 -41.13
C ARG A 351 -48.57 43.55 -41.57
N HIS A 352 -47.89 44.56 -42.09
CA HIS A 352 -48.47 45.80 -42.59
C HIS A 352 -47.72 46.20 -43.87
N ASP A 353 -48.43 46.54 -44.94
CA ASP A 353 -47.86 46.88 -46.25
C ASP A 353 -46.78 45.91 -46.75
N GLY A 354 -47.00 44.61 -46.50
CA GLY A 354 -46.10 43.52 -46.87
C GLY A 354 -44.95 43.24 -45.89
N VAL A 355 -44.60 44.17 -45.00
CA VAL A 355 -43.48 44.08 -44.05
C VAL A 355 -43.92 43.73 -42.62
N TRP A 356 -43.00 43.15 -41.83
CA TRP A 356 -43.25 42.84 -40.42
C TRP A 356 -42.90 44.02 -39.52
N ILE A 357 -43.89 44.53 -38.77
CA ILE A 357 -43.72 45.61 -37.79
C ILE A 357 -44.23 45.18 -36.41
N PHE A 358 -43.76 45.84 -35.34
CA PHE A 358 -44.34 45.65 -34.01
C PHE A 358 -45.72 46.31 -33.91
N VAL A 359 -46.67 45.69 -33.21
CA VAL A 359 -48.03 46.24 -33.05
C VAL A 359 -48.02 47.69 -32.53
N ASN A 360 -47.15 48.04 -31.59
CA ASN A 360 -47.05 49.42 -31.07
C ASN A 360 -46.58 50.48 -32.09
N LYS A 361 -46.19 50.06 -33.30
CA LYS A 361 -45.90 50.93 -34.46
C LYS A 361 -46.99 50.86 -35.54
N HIS A 362 -47.97 49.96 -35.43
CA HIS A 362 -49.04 49.84 -36.41
C HIS A 362 -49.98 51.05 -36.30
N PRO A 363 -50.36 51.71 -37.41
CA PRO A 363 -51.10 52.99 -37.36
C PRO A 363 -52.47 52.89 -36.67
N HIS A 364 -53.10 51.72 -36.70
CA HIS A 364 -54.39 51.45 -36.05
C HIS A 364 -54.28 50.88 -34.62
N ALA A 365 -53.09 50.77 -34.04
CA ALA A 365 -52.93 50.17 -32.71
C ALA A 365 -53.12 51.20 -31.58
N ILE A 366 -54.07 50.92 -30.68
CA ILE A 366 -54.43 51.80 -29.56
C ILE A 366 -53.91 51.17 -28.26
N PRO A 367 -53.15 51.88 -27.40
CA PRO A 367 -52.67 51.33 -26.15
C PRO A 367 -53.82 51.03 -25.18
N VAL A 368 -53.79 49.87 -24.52
CA VAL A 368 -54.72 49.50 -23.45
C VAL A 368 -54.11 49.92 -22.12
N GLU A 369 -54.73 50.89 -21.43
CA GLU A 369 -54.16 51.46 -20.20
C GLU A 369 -54.22 50.50 -19.00
N ASN A 370 -55.36 49.83 -18.80
CA ASN A 370 -55.60 48.91 -17.68
C ASN A 370 -55.86 47.49 -18.21
N TYR A 371 -54.79 46.70 -18.35
CA TYR A 371 -54.87 45.29 -18.71
C TYR A 371 -54.60 44.42 -17.49
N ASP A 372 -55.68 43.95 -16.85
CA ASP A 372 -55.62 43.28 -15.54
C ASP A 372 -55.46 41.74 -15.61
N GLU A 373 -55.52 41.16 -16.81
CA GLU A 373 -55.40 39.72 -16.99
C GLU A 373 -53.97 39.24 -16.69
N PRO A 374 -53.75 38.31 -15.74
CA PRO A 374 -52.42 37.93 -15.30
C PRO A 374 -51.66 37.05 -16.30
N VAL A 375 -52.33 36.58 -17.35
CA VAL A 375 -51.83 35.58 -18.29
C VAL A 375 -52.22 35.90 -19.73
N ILE A 376 -51.22 35.90 -20.60
CA ILE A 376 -51.33 36.03 -22.06
C ILE A 376 -50.92 34.72 -22.74
N TYR A 377 -51.37 34.52 -23.99
CA TYR A 377 -51.25 33.26 -24.72
C TYR A 377 -50.61 33.48 -26.10
N CYS A 378 -49.78 32.53 -26.53
CA CYS A 378 -49.24 32.49 -27.88
C CYS A 378 -49.22 31.06 -28.40
N LEU A 379 -49.03 30.89 -29.70
CA LEU A 379 -48.94 29.61 -30.38
C LEU A 379 -47.64 29.57 -31.20
N ASN A 380 -47.15 28.36 -31.46
CA ASN A 380 -46.35 28.06 -32.64
C ASN A 380 -47.17 27.23 -33.62
N THR A 381 -46.94 27.42 -34.92
CA THR A 381 -47.70 26.73 -35.97
C THR A 381 -46.82 26.25 -37.12
N THR A 382 -47.35 25.34 -37.94
CA THR A 382 -46.63 24.84 -39.13
C THR A 382 -46.42 25.91 -40.20
N CYS A 383 -47.19 27.00 -40.22
CA CYS A 383 -47.01 28.08 -41.18
C CYS A 383 -46.15 29.25 -40.67
N LYS A 384 -45.81 29.31 -39.37
CA LYS A 384 -45.12 30.43 -38.71
C LYS A 384 -45.84 31.79 -38.72
N GLU A 385 -47.06 31.81 -39.23
CA GLU A 385 -47.98 32.94 -39.20
C GLU A 385 -49.44 32.44 -39.11
N PHE A 386 -50.34 33.32 -38.66
CA PHE A 386 -51.78 33.08 -38.64
C PHE A 386 -52.58 34.39 -38.71
N THR A 387 -53.80 34.30 -39.23
CA THR A 387 -54.70 35.45 -39.41
C THR A 387 -55.68 35.56 -38.24
N ILE A 388 -55.86 36.77 -37.71
CA ILE A 388 -56.88 37.10 -36.70
C ILE A 388 -57.57 38.39 -37.14
N GLY A 389 -58.88 38.32 -37.42
CA GLY A 389 -59.60 39.40 -38.11
C GLY A 389 -58.98 39.64 -39.48
N ASP A 390 -58.70 40.91 -39.79
CA ASP A 390 -58.05 41.33 -41.04
C ASP A 390 -56.50 41.35 -40.96
N TYR A 391 -55.92 40.97 -39.81
CA TYR A 391 -54.49 41.11 -39.53
C TYR A 391 -53.77 39.76 -39.55
N ILE A 392 -52.57 39.74 -40.13
CA ILE A 392 -51.67 38.58 -40.12
C ILE A 392 -50.59 38.81 -39.06
N PHE A 393 -50.47 37.89 -38.12
CA PHE A 393 -49.48 37.90 -37.05
C PHE A 393 -48.49 36.74 -37.25
N SER A 394 -47.26 36.90 -36.78
CA SER A 394 -46.33 35.77 -36.69
C SER A 394 -46.71 34.86 -35.53
N ASP A 395 -46.16 33.64 -35.52
CA ASP A 395 -46.19 32.79 -34.34
C ASP A 395 -45.13 33.22 -33.29
N TRP A 396 -45.00 32.48 -32.18
CA TRP A 396 -44.11 32.86 -31.06
C TRP A 396 -42.63 32.93 -31.46
N ASP A 397 -42.20 32.11 -32.41
CA ASP A 397 -40.81 32.10 -32.87
C ASP A 397 -40.42 33.35 -33.68
N GLU A 398 -41.40 34.14 -34.13
CA GLU A 398 -41.24 35.34 -34.96
C GLU A 398 -40.30 35.14 -36.18
N ILE A 399 -40.43 34.01 -36.89
CA ILE A 399 -39.58 33.66 -38.04
C ILE A 399 -39.80 34.61 -39.21
N THR A 400 -38.91 35.59 -39.35
CA THR A 400 -38.75 36.39 -40.57
C THR A 400 -37.90 35.68 -41.61
N GLU A 401 -37.87 36.19 -42.85
CA GLU A 401 -36.95 35.73 -43.89
C GLU A 401 -35.47 35.81 -43.45
N GLU A 402 -35.09 36.92 -42.80
CA GLU A 402 -33.73 37.13 -42.28
C GLU A 402 -33.37 36.09 -41.21
N ASN A 403 -34.28 35.86 -40.26
CA ASN A 403 -34.10 34.89 -39.19
C ASN A 403 -34.06 33.45 -39.72
N TYR A 404 -34.88 33.13 -40.71
CA TYR A 404 -34.88 31.84 -41.39
C TYR A 404 -33.54 31.57 -42.10
N ILE A 405 -32.97 32.56 -42.80
CA ILE A 405 -31.66 32.43 -43.46
C ILE A 405 -30.56 32.15 -42.40
N ALA A 406 -30.60 32.83 -41.25
CA ALA A 406 -29.67 32.57 -40.14
C ALA A 406 -29.78 31.13 -39.60
N ILE A 407 -31.00 30.65 -39.31
CA ILE A 407 -31.26 29.26 -38.89
C ILE A 407 -30.73 28.26 -39.92
N ASN A 408 -31.02 28.46 -41.21
CA ASN A 408 -30.64 27.55 -42.26
C ASN A 408 -29.11 27.47 -42.44
N ASN A 409 -28.42 28.61 -42.36
CA ASN A 409 -26.95 28.66 -42.41
C ASN A 409 -26.30 28.03 -41.17
N TYR A 410 -26.89 28.21 -39.98
CA TYR A 410 -26.45 27.56 -38.75
C TYR A 410 -26.54 26.03 -38.88
N LEU A 411 -27.67 25.51 -39.39
CA LEU A 411 -27.88 24.08 -39.58
C LEU A 411 -26.94 23.49 -40.63
N LYS A 412 -26.74 24.14 -41.78
CA LYS A 412 -25.75 23.72 -42.79
C LYS A 412 -24.33 23.58 -42.24
N SER A 413 -23.99 24.42 -41.25
CA SER A 413 -22.65 24.47 -40.65
C SER A 413 -22.46 23.46 -39.51
N ASN A 414 -23.54 23.12 -38.78
CA ASN A 414 -23.47 22.37 -37.52
C ASN A 414 -24.22 21.03 -37.52
N ASN A 415 -25.02 20.72 -38.54
CA ASN A 415 -25.80 19.48 -38.64
C ASN A 415 -25.54 18.77 -39.98
N ALA A 416 -25.11 17.50 -39.91
CA ALA A 416 -24.75 16.70 -41.07
C ALA A 416 -25.92 16.51 -42.05
N ASP A 417 -27.15 16.35 -41.55
CA ASP A 417 -28.34 16.07 -42.36
C ASP A 417 -28.80 17.27 -43.21
N TYR A 418 -28.37 18.47 -42.83
CA TYR A 418 -28.74 19.75 -43.49
C TYR A 418 -27.59 20.37 -44.29
N LYS A 419 -26.41 19.74 -44.33
CA LYS A 419 -25.20 20.31 -44.95
C LYS A 419 -25.39 20.73 -46.43
N GLU A 420 -26.20 19.97 -47.17
CA GLU A 420 -26.50 20.21 -48.59
C GLU A 420 -28.01 20.42 -48.85
N LYS A 421 -28.82 20.60 -47.80
CA LYS A 421 -30.29 20.69 -47.88
C LYS A 421 -30.81 21.90 -47.11
N ASP A 422 -31.66 22.70 -47.74
CA ASP A 422 -32.39 23.76 -47.04
C ASP A 422 -33.48 23.18 -46.11
N LEU A 423 -33.59 23.74 -44.90
CA LEU A 423 -34.68 23.43 -43.98
C LEU A 423 -36.01 23.96 -44.54
N ASP A 424 -37.03 23.12 -44.70
CA ASP A 424 -38.38 23.61 -44.98
C ASP A 424 -38.88 24.43 -43.77
N LYS A 425 -39.42 25.64 -44.01
CA LYS A 425 -40.01 26.48 -42.94
C LYS A 425 -41.08 25.74 -42.14
N THR A 426 -41.84 24.87 -42.80
CA THR A 426 -42.85 24.04 -42.16
C THR A 426 -42.26 22.98 -41.24
N ASP A 427 -40.98 22.65 -41.37
CA ASP A 427 -40.25 21.66 -40.57
C ASP A 427 -39.45 22.27 -39.39
N ILE A 428 -39.37 23.61 -39.25
CA ILE A 428 -38.69 24.29 -38.13
C ILE A 428 -39.12 23.71 -36.77
N HIS A 429 -40.43 23.53 -36.58
CA HIS A 429 -40.97 22.96 -35.33
C HIS A 429 -40.40 21.58 -34.99
N LYS A 430 -40.09 20.73 -35.98
CA LYS A 430 -39.55 19.37 -35.75
C LYS A 430 -38.14 19.38 -35.15
N LEU A 431 -37.39 20.47 -35.33
CA LEU A 431 -36.03 20.63 -34.81
C LEU A 431 -35.97 21.44 -33.51
N PHE A 432 -36.83 22.46 -33.39
CA PHE A 432 -36.75 23.45 -32.32
C PHE A 432 -37.83 23.29 -31.23
N ASP A 433 -39.01 22.73 -31.54
CA ASP A 433 -40.04 22.40 -30.54
C ASP A 433 -39.66 21.10 -29.79
N MET A 434 -38.54 21.10 -29.06
CA MET A 434 -38.16 20.00 -28.17
C MET A 434 -38.79 20.14 -26.79
N GLY A 435 -39.18 19.02 -26.18
CA GLY A 435 -39.90 18.99 -24.92
C GLY A 435 -39.66 17.72 -24.10
N PHE A 436 -40.18 17.73 -22.87
CA PHE A 436 -40.07 16.64 -21.91
C PHE A 436 -41.40 15.89 -21.76
N ASP A 437 -41.33 14.61 -21.44
CA ASP A 437 -42.50 13.82 -21.10
C ASP A 437 -43.22 14.36 -19.84
N GLU A 438 -44.54 14.14 -19.75
CA GLU A 438 -45.38 14.69 -18.69
C GLU A 438 -45.00 14.26 -17.27
N TYR A 439 -44.34 13.11 -17.10
CA TYR A 439 -43.87 12.58 -15.82
C TYR A 439 -42.47 13.07 -15.43
N THR A 440 -41.80 13.85 -16.27
CA THR A 440 -40.46 14.40 -16.00
C THR A 440 -40.45 15.23 -14.71
N TYR A 441 -39.60 14.88 -13.75
CA TYR A 441 -39.61 15.50 -12.42
C TYR A 441 -38.70 16.74 -12.33
N ILE A 442 -39.24 17.80 -11.73
CA ILE A 442 -38.60 19.10 -11.52
C ILE A 442 -38.58 19.42 -10.03
N HIS A 443 -37.44 19.90 -9.55
CA HIS A 443 -37.28 20.35 -8.17
C HIS A 443 -37.67 21.82 -8.01
N LEU A 444 -38.59 22.08 -7.08
CA LEU A 444 -38.98 23.42 -6.64
C LEU A 444 -38.12 23.90 -5.46
N LYS A 445 -38.08 25.22 -5.24
CA LYS A 445 -37.25 25.87 -4.20
C LYS A 445 -37.59 25.42 -2.78
N ASP A 446 -38.85 25.03 -2.53
CA ASP A 446 -39.35 24.56 -1.23
C ASP A 446 -39.10 23.06 -0.98
N ARG A 447 -38.18 22.44 -1.74
CA ARG A 447 -37.84 21.01 -1.74
C ARG A 447 -38.94 20.07 -2.25
N LYS A 448 -40.07 20.59 -2.75
CA LYS A 448 -41.04 19.75 -3.45
C LYS A 448 -40.48 19.27 -4.79
N ILE A 449 -40.86 18.07 -5.17
CA ILE A 449 -40.66 17.52 -6.51
C ILE A 449 -42.03 17.53 -7.18
N ALA A 450 -42.13 18.17 -8.34
CA ALA A 450 -43.34 18.21 -9.15
C ALA A 450 -43.06 17.59 -10.53
N LYS A 451 -44.06 16.97 -11.15
CA LYS A 451 -44.00 16.67 -12.58
C LYS A 451 -43.96 17.98 -13.38
N ILE A 452 -43.29 18.02 -14.53
CA ILE A 452 -43.22 19.21 -15.38
C ILE A 452 -44.61 19.71 -15.80
N SER A 453 -45.53 18.77 -16.09
CA SER A 453 -46.95 19.02 -16.36
C SER A 453 -47.72 19.68 -15.21
N CYS A 454 -47.19 19.61 -13.98
CA CYS A 454 -47.78 20.17 -12.77
C CYS A 454 -47.16 21.50 -12.32
N VAL A 455 -46.12 21.98 -13.01
CA VAL A 455 -45.46 23.27 -12.73
C VAL A 455 -46.40 24.42 -13.11
N LYS A 456 -46.44 25.46 -12.27
CA LYS A 456 -47.34 26.61 -12.42
C LYS A 456 -46.57 27.88 -12.76
N LEU A 457 -47.27 28.81 -13.42
CA LEU A 457 -46.75 30.15 -13.65
C LEU A 457 -46.45 30.86 -12.33
N GLY A 458 -45.25 31.41 -12.22
CA GLY A 458 -44.75 32.06 -11.01
C GLY A 458 -44.00 31.15 -10.05
N ASP A 459 -44.00 29.82 -10.27
CA ASP A 459 -43.20 28.89 -9.47
C ASP A 459 -41.71 29.24 -9.52
N ILE A 460 -41.00 28.95 -8.42
CA ILE A 460 -39.56 29.16 -8.30
C ILE A 460 -38.89 27.80 -8.19
N LEU A 461 -38.02 27.50 -9.15
CA LEU A 461 -37.28 26.23 -9.21
C LEU A 461 -36.14 26.22 -8.18
N LYS A 462 -35.57 25.03 -7.93
CA LYS A 462 -34.57 24.75 -6.90
C LYS A 462 -33.43 25.78 -6.80
N ASN A 463 -32.92 26.25 -7.94
CA ASN A 463 -31.76 27.14 -8.01
C ASN A 463 -32.18 28.63 -8.12
N GLY A 464 -33.47 28.94 -8.00
CA GLY A 464 -34.02 30.29 -7.95
C GLY A 464 -34.46 30.86 -9.30
N GLU A 465 -34.60 30.02 -10.33
CA GLU A 465 -35.23 30.35 -11.61
C GLU A 465 -36.73 30.61 -11.38
N LYS A 466 -37.28 31.70 -11.91
CA LYS A 466 -38.73 31.95 -11.89
C LYS A 466 -39.34 31.52 -13.22
N VAL A 467 -40.31 30.60 -13.16
CA VAL A 467 -41.10 30.17 -14.32
C VAL A 467 -42.05 31.29 -14.71
N TYR A 468 -41.86 31.86 -15.90
CA TYR A 468 -42.73 32.92 -16.44
C TYR A 468 -43.58 32.46 -17.62
N GLY A 469 -43.25 31.32 -18.22
CA GLY A 469 -44.03 30.68 -19.27
C GLY A 469 -44.07 29.16 -19.12
N LEU A 470 -45.20 28.58 -19.50
CA LEU A 470 -45.41 27.14 -19.67
C LEU A 470 -45.67 26.89 -21.15
N VAL A 471 -45.05 25.85 -21.70
CA VAL A 471 -45.17 25.47 -23.11
C VAL A 471 -45.66 24.03 -23.17
N GLU A 472 -46.76 23.80 -23.89
CA GLU A 472 -47.18 22.47 -24.31
C GLU A 472 -46.82 22.30 -25.79
N ILE A 473 -46.26 21.16 -26.17
CA ILE A 473 -45.70 20.87 -27.50
C ILE A 473 -46.35 19.61 -28.09
N LEU A 474 -46.54 19.57 -29.42
CA LEU A 474 -47.10 18.43 -30.15
C LEU A 474 -46.08 17.31 -30.22
N ASN A 475 -46.37 16.16 -29.61
CA ASN A 475 -45.54 14.99 -29.87
C ASN A 475 -45.92 14.38 -31.21
N SER A 476 -45.02 14.44 -32.20
CA SER A 476 -45.21 13.86 -33.53
C SER A 476 -44.66 12.45 -33.68
N ASP A 477 -44.00 11.89 -32.65
CA ASP A 477 -43.46 10.53 -32.69
C ASP A 477 -44.56 9.50 -32.41
N SER A 478 -44.61 8.44 -33.23
CA SER A 478 -45.64 7.41 -33.19
C SER A 478 -45.42 6.36 -32.09
N LEU A 479 -44.25 6.35 -31.45
CA LEU A 479 -43.86 5.38 -30.42
C LEU A 479 -44.12 5.85 -28.97
N ALA A 480 -44.55 7.10 -28.76
CA ALA A 480 -44.72 7.66 -27.43
C ALA A 480 -46.15 7.50 -26.88
N GLU A 481 -46.28 7.10 -25.61
CA GLU A 481 -47.58 6.99 -24.93
C GLU A 481 -48.30 8.34 -24.77
N SER A 482 -47.54 9.43 -24.62
CA SER A 482 -48.07 10.80 -24.53
C SER A 482 -48.04 11.54 -25.87
N LYS A 483 -49.21 12.04 -26.30
CA LYS A 483 -49.36 12.95 -27.45
C LYS A 483 -48.85 14.38 -27.19
N LYS A 484 -48.34 14.67 -25.99
CA LYS A 484 -47.86 15.99 -25.57
C LYS A 484 -46.48 15.91 -24.92
N LEU A 485 -45.64 16.88 -25.27
CA LEU A 485 -44.44 17.21 -24.52
C LEU A 485 -44.62 18.56 -23.81
N TYR A 486 -43.79 18.82 -22.80
CA TYR A 486 -43.86 20.03 -21.98
C TYR A 486 -42.50 20.71 -21.91
N HIS A 487 -42.48 22.03 -21.88
CA HIS A 487 -41.28 22.82 -21.62
C HIS A 487 -41.60 24.06 -20.77
N LEU A 488 -40.56 24.64 -20.17
CA LEU A 488 -40.64 25.85 -19.37
C LEU A 488 -39.94 27.03 -20.07
N LEU A 489 -40.36 28.24 -19.71
CA LEU A 489 -39.67 29.51 -19.95
C LEU A 489 -39.36 30.19 -18.61
N THR A 490 -38.11 30.63 -18.46
CA THR A 490 -37.52 31.01 -17.16
C THR A 490 -36.75 32.33 -17.25
N ASP A 491 -36.79 33.13 -16.18
CA ASP A 491 -36.10 34.43 -16.17
C ASP A 491 -34.57 34.36 -16.39
N LYS A 492 -33.98 33.18 -16.18
CA LYS A 492 -32.56 32.84 -16.41
C LYS A 492 -32.25 32.14 -17.75
N ASN A 493 -33.21 32.00 -18.67
CA ASN A 493 -33.08 31.26 -19.95
C ASN A 493 -32.62 29.78 -19.80
N SER A 494 -32.72 29.21 -18.60
CA SER A 494 -32.25 27.85 -18.29
C SER A 494 -32.78 27.38 -16.94
N PHE A 495 -32.88 26.07 -16.77
CA PHE A 495 -33.23 25.39 -15.52
C PHE A 495 -32.44 24.09 -15.36
N TYR A 496 -32.70 23.35 -14.28
CA TYR A 496 -31.95 22.13 -13.96
C TYR A 496 -32.88 20.91 -13.88
N LEU A 497 -32.56 19.86 -14.63
CA LEU A 497 -33.14 18.52 -14.52
C LEU A 497 -32.04 17.53 -14.11
N ASN A 498 -32.28 16.74 -13.07
CA ASN A 498 -31.35 15.72 -12.56
C ASN A 498 -29.89 16.22 -12.34
N GLY A 499 -29.72 17.52 -12.04
CA GLY A 499 -28.41 18.15 -11.84
C GLY A 499 -27.75 18.71 -13.10
N ILE A 500 -28.27 18.40 -14.29
CA ILE A 500 -27.82 18.95 -15.57
C ILE A 500 -28.54 20.28 -15.82
N GLN A 501 -27.78 21.30 -16.23
CA GLN A 501 -28.37 22.56 -16.69
C GLN A 501 -28.85 22.40 -18.13
N ILE A 502 -30.12 22.72 -18.37
CA ILE A 502 -30.74 22.72 -19.69
C ILE A 502 -31.25 24.13 -19.96
N GLY A 503 -31.14 24.59 -21.20
CA GLY A 503 -31.75 25.86 -21.58
C GLY A 503 -33.28 25.81 -21.47
N ASP A 504 -33.93 26.97 -21.43
CA ASP A 504 -35.39 27.04 -21.50
C ASP A 504 -35.89 26.94 -22.96
N TYR A 505 -37.19 27.02 -23.21
CA TYR A 505 -37.78 26.63 -24.50
C TYR A 505 -37.15 27.37 -25.71
N ASN A 506 -36.83 28.66 -25.56
CA ASN A 506 -36.20 29.44 -26.62
C ASN A 506 -34.71 29.11 -26.84
N SER A 507 -34.06 28.38 -25.93
CA SER A 507 -32.60 28.22 -25.92
C SER A 507 -31.99 27.49 -27.13
N LEU A 508 -32.80 26.77 -27.91
CA LEU A 508 -32.37 26.12 -29.15
C LEU A 508 -32.39 27.09 -30.32
N ILE A 509 -33.46 27.89 -30.44
CA ILE A 509 -33.62 28.84 -31.53
C ILE A 509 -32.75 30.09 -31.31
N ASP A 510 -32.60 30.53 -30.05
CA ASP A 510 -31.70 31.61 -29.65
C ASP A 510 -30.24 31.35 -30.09
N LYS A 511 -29.80 30.08 -30.13
CA LYS A 511 -28.44 29.71 -30.58
C LYS A 511 -28.18 29.92 -32.07
N CYS A 512 -29.22 30.01 -32.89
CA CYS A 512 -29.07 30.27 -34.33
C CYS A 512 -28.81 31.76 -34.65
N TYR A 513 -28.88 32.64 -33.64
CA TYR A 513 -28.70 34.08 -33.76
C TYR A 513 -27.45 34.61 -33.01
N ILE A 514 -26.53 33.71 -32.64
CA ILE A 514 -25.24 33.99 -31.97
C ILE A 514 -24.09 33.70 -32.93
#